data_AF-M1ZT27-F1
#
_entry.id   AF-M1ZT27-F1
#
_cell.length_a   1.000
_cell.length_b   1.000
_cell.length_c   1.000
_cell.angle_alpha   90.00
_cell.angle_beta   90.00
_cell.angle_gamma   90.00
#
_symmetry.space_group_name_H-M   'P 1'
#
loop_
_entity.id
_entity.type
_entity.pdbx_description
1 polymer ?
#
loop_
_entity_poly.entity_id
_entity_poly.type
_entity_poly.pdbx_seq_one_letter_code
_entity_poly.pdbx_strand_id
1 'polypeptide(L)'
;GTKTVGKLNEIIFFSTIIIFFIPLVAIKDGNIMNLKPFLGSGVLNIIKGVKETVFSYTQIEMILLIYPFLKDSNKIKKCGLKSIIFITLVYFLFTITDILYLGIGASLQFIWPIVTITEAIMIPVINSFRYIFMSLWSLTMFKTICNGYFIAVHELSQLTKKIDKRVILLLTIPLMIIISFSYGNITNSKKILGKIMPIYIIYNIIFSTSIALFAWREKSKKDKKLLQSNS
;
A
#
# COMPACT_ATOMS: atom_id res chain seq x y z
N GLY A 1 -0.23 19.53 8.00
CA GLY A 1 -1.57 19.66 7.37
C GLY A 1 -1.61 18.95 6.03
N THR A 2 -2.77 18.86 5.37
CA THR A 2 -2.94 18.11 4.10
C THR A 2 -1.98 18.55 2.99
N LYS A 3 -1.76 19.86 2.83
CA LYS A 3 -0.81 20.42 1.85
C LYS A 3 0.64 19.95 2.09
N THR A 4 1.06 19.87 3.35
CA THR A 4 2.40 19.38 3.73
C THR A 4 2.55 17.90 3.39
N VAL A 5 1.55 17.10 3.74
CA VAL A 5 1.53 15.65 3.45
C VAL A 5 1.53 15.40 1.94
N GLY A 6 0.76 16.16 1.16
CA GLY A 6 0.76 16.08 -0.30
C GLY A 6 2.14 16.35 -0.91
N LYS A 7 2.79 17.46 -0.51
CA LYS A 7 4.15 17.78 -0.97
C LYS A 7 5.18 16.73 -0.58
N LEU A 8 5.09 16.21 0.65
CA LEU A 8 5.97 15.15 1.13
C LEU A 8 5.86 13.89 0.25
N ASN A 9 4.62 13.48 -0.07
CA ASN A 9 4.39 12.33 -0.95
C ASN A 9 4.93 12.55 -2.36
N GLU A 10 4.77 13.75 -2.90
CA GLU A 10 5.27 14.12 -4.23
C GLU A 10 6.79 14.04 -4.28
N ILE A 11 7.48 14.68 -3.33
CA ILE A 11 8.95 14.66 -3.24
C ILE A 11 9.45 13.22 -3.11
N ILE A 12 8.89 12.44 -2.17
CA ILE A 12 9.32 11.06 -1.96
C ILE A 12 9.04 10.20 -3.19
N PHE A 13 7.91 10.38 -3.87
CA PHE A 13 7.59 9.62 -5.08
C PHE A 13 8.64 9.82 -6.18
N PHE A 14 9.01 11.07 -6.46
CA PHE A 14 10.03 11.34 -7.48
C PHE A 14 11.42 10.90 -7.03
N SER A 15 11.77 11.05 -5.75
CA SER A 15 13.06 10.57 -5.22
C SER A 15 13.19 9.05 -5.26
N THR A 16 12.09 8.30 -5.13
CA THR A 16 12.11 6.82 -5.11
C THR A 16 11.73 6.18 -6.44
N ILE A 17 11.47 6.97 -7.49
CA ILE A 17 10.99 6.45 -8.78
C ILE A 17 11.94 5.45 -9.43
N ILE A 18 13.24 5.64 -9.23
CA ILE A 18 14.29 4.75 -9.75
C ILE A 18 14.16 3.31 -9.23
N ILE A 19 13.62 3.13 -8.01
CA ILE A 19 13.46 1.81 -7.41
C ILE A 19 12.52 0.94 -8.25
N PHE A 20 11.50 1.53 -8.86
CA PHE A 20 10.51 0.79 -9.64
C PHE A 20 11.09 0.20 -10.94
N PHE A 21 12.25 0.68 -11.39
CA PHE A 21 12.91 0.19 -12.60
C PHE A 21 13.99 -0.87 -12.32
N ILE A 22 14.40 -1.04 -11.07
CA ILE A 22 15.39 -2.06 -10.66
C ILE A 22 15.04 -3.47 -11.15
N PRO A 23 13.76 -3.92 -11.06
CA PRO A 23 13.42 -5.25 -11.55
C PRO A 23 13.73 -5.47 -13.03
N LEU A 24 13.64 -4.42 -13.87
CA LEU A 24 13.95 -4.52 -15.31
C LEU A 24 15.43 -4.85 -15.58
N VAL A 25 16.32 -4.42 -14.68
CA VAL A 25 17.75 -4.75 -14.76
C VAL A 25 17.95 -6.21 -14.39
N ALA A 26 17.35 -6.65 -13.28
CA ALA A 26 17.50 -8.01 -12.77
C ALA A 26 16.84 -9.10 -13.64
N ILE A 27 15.79 -8.77 -14.40
CA ILE A 27 15.15 -9.71 -15.33
C ILE A 27 16.14 -10.27 -16.36
N LYS A 28 17.19 -9.52 -16.73
CA LYS A 28 18.20 -9.96 -17.72
C LYS A 28 18.93 -11.23 -17.30
N ASP A 29 19.12 -11.40 -15.99
CA ASP A 29 19.83 -12.53 -15.39
C ASP A 29 18.84 -13.62 -14.92
N GLY A 30 17.54 -13.41 -15.16
CA GLY A 30 16.48 -14.34 -14.79
C GLY A 30 16.35 -15.52 -15.75
N ASN A 31 15.96 -16.68 -15.20
CA ASN A 31 15.71 -17.89 -15.99
C ASN A 31 14.20 -18.15 -16.14
N ILE A 32 13.71 -18.15 -17.38
CA ILE A 32 12.28 -18.39 -17.69
C ILE A 32 11.79 -19.77 -17.24
N MET A 33 12.68 -20.76 -17.09
CA MET A 33 12.33 -22.08 -16.57
C MET A 33 11.84 -22.03 -15.13
N ASN A 34 12.23 -21.01 -14.36
CA ASN A 34 11.77 -20.81 -13.00
C ASN A 34 10.27 -20.45 -12.90
N LEU A 35 9.64 -20.03 -14.02
CA LEU A 35 8.19 -19.80 -14.07
C LEU A 35 7.38 -21.10 -14.20
N LYS A 36 8.02 -22.22 -14.53
CA LYS A 36 7.32 -23.50 -14.74
C LYS A 36 7.11 -24.23 -13.41
N PRO A 37 5.94 -24.88 -13.20
CA PRO A 37 4.79 -24.95 -14.10
C PRO A 37 3.89 -23.70 -14.01
N PHE A 38 3.56 -23.10 -15.16
CA PHE A 38 2.62 -21.98 -15.19
C PHE A 38 1.20 -22.46 -14.90
N LEU A 39 0.54 -21.87 -13.90
CA LEU A 39 -0.82 -22.23 -13.44
C LEU A 39 -0.99 -23.71 -13.01
N GLY A 40 0.10 -24.46 -12.81
CA GLY A 40 0.07 -25.87 -12.46
C GLY A 40 -0.46 -26.17 -11.05
N SER A 41 -0.61 -25.14 -10.20
CA SER A 41 -1.11 -25.26 -8.84
C SER A 41 -2.64 -25.43 -8.74
N GLY A 42 -3.38 -25.26 -9.83
CA GLY A 42 -4.84 -25.31 -9.86
C GLY A 42 -5.53 -24.06 -9.30
N VAL A 43 -6.78 -23.85 -9.69
CA VAL A 43 -7.57 -22.62 -9.41
C VAL A 43 -7.74 -22.35 -7.92
N LEU A 44 -7.93 -23.40 -7.11
CA LEU A 44 -8.08 -23.25 -5.66
C LEU A 44 -6.86 -22.61 -5.00
N ASN A 45 -5.66 -22.96 -5.44
CA ASN A 45 -4.43 -22.38 -4.89
C ASN A 45 -4.20 -20.95 -5.39
N ILE A 46 -4.70 -20.61 -6.59
CA ILE A 46 -4.72 -19.22 -7.08
C ILE A 46 -5.61 -18.37 -6.18
N ILE A 47 -6.82 -18.83 -5.84
CA ILE A 47 -7.74 -18.09 -4.96
C ILE A 47 -7.13 -17.89 -3.57
N LYS A 48 -6.44 -18.92 -3.03
CA LYS A 48 -5.69 -18.78 -1.77
C LYS A 48 -4.59 -17.72 -1.89
N GLY A 49 -3.84 -17.71 -3.00
CA GLY A 49 -2.83 -16.69 -3.29
C GLY A 49 -3.41 -15.28 -3.36
N VAL A 50 -4.57 -15.10 -4.01
CA VAL A 50 -5.27 -13.81 -4.05
C VAL A 50 -5.49 -13.28 -2.64
N LYS A 51 -6.04 -14.10 -1.73
CA LYS A 51 -6.29 -13.72 -0.33
C LYS A 51 -5.04 -13.18 0.37
N GLU A 52 -3.89 -13.83 0.18
CA GLU A 52 -2.62 -13.39 0.78
C GLU A 52 -2.10 -12.08 0.15
N THR A 53 -2.30 -11.90 -1.16
CA THR A 53 -1.84 -10.69 -1.87
C THR A 53 -2.71 -9.45 -1.64
N VAL A 54 -3.99 -9.59 -1.27
CA VAL A 54 -4.92 -8.46 -1.05
C VAL A 54 -4.32 -7.43 -0.09
N PHE A 55 -3.59 -7.89 0.93
CA PHE A 55 -2.98 -6.97 1.88
C PHE A 55 -1.95 -6.02 1.27
N SER A 56 -1.28 -6.40 0.19
CA SER A 56 -0.34 -5.49 -0.48
C SER A 56 -1.04 -4.27 -1.09
N TYR A 57 -2.36 -4.37 -1.31
CA TYR A 57 -3.23 -3.31 -1.82
C TYR A 57 -4.07 -2.61 -0.74
N THR A 58 -3.90 -3.00 0.52
CA THR A 58 -4.37 -2.24 1.69
C THR A 58 -3.87 -0.80 1.60
N GLN A 59 -4.67 0.15 2.11
CA GLN A 59 -4.49 1.60 2.03
C GLN A 59 -5.03 2.26 0.77
N ILE A 60 -5.61 1.49 -0.16
CA ILE A 60 -6.39 2.06 -1.27
C ILE A 60 -7.58 2.88 -0.75
N GLU A 61 -8.16 2.48 0.38
CA GLU A 61 -9.24 3.16 1.11
C GLU A 61 -8.86 4.58 1.55
N MET A 62 -7.56 4.89 1.66
CA MET A 62 -7.12 6.26 1.98
C MET A 62 -7.63 7.27 0.97
N ILE A 63 -7.88 6.87 -0.29
CA ILE A 63 -8.46 7.76 -1.31
C ILE A 63 -9.84 8.31 -0.89
N LEU A 64 -10.62 7.52 -0.16
CA LEU A 64 -11.94 7.89 0.35
C LEU A 64 -11.81 8.86 1.53
N LEU A 65 -10.80 8.63 2.39
CA LEU A 65 -10.53 9.47 3.56
C LEU A 65 -9.94 10.83 3.18
N ILE A 66 -9.15 10.88 2.10
CA ILE A 66 -8.63 12.15 1.60
C ILE A 66 -9.63 12.92 0.73
N TYR A 67 -10.69 12.27 0.26
CA TYR A 67 -11.69 12.84 -0.64
C TYR A 67 -12.21 14.22 -0.20
N PRO A 68 -12.57 14.45 1.08
CA PRO A 68 -13.09 15.75 1.54
C PRO A 68 -12.08 16.90 1.46
N PHE A 69 -10.78 16.61 1.36
CA PHE A 69 -9.73 17.64 1.31
C PHE A 69 -9.35 18.06 -0.11
N LEU A 70 -9.91 17.40 -1.13
CA LEU A 70 -9.54 17.61 -2.53
C LEU A 70 -10.39 18.72 -3.16
N LYS A 71 -9.72 19.65 -3.84
CA LYS A 71 -10.37 20.79 -4.50
C LYS A 71 -11.16 20.38 -5.77
N ASP A 72 -10.65 19.40 -6.50
CA ASP A 72 -11.21 18.95 -7.78
C ASP A 72 -11.59 17.47 -7.68
N SER A 73 -12.82 17.22 -7.24
CA SER A 73 -13.32 15.87 -7.01
C SER A 73 -13.58 15.08 -8.29
N ASN A 74 -13.74 15.77 -9.43
CA ASN A 74 -14.03 15.16 -10.72
C ASN A 74 -12.84 14.35 -11.27
N LYS A 75 -11.61 14.75 -10.93
CA LYS A 75 -10.39 14.05 -11.38
C LYS A 75 -10.03 12.83 -10.54
N ILE A 76 -10.59 12.70 -9.33
CA ILE A 76 -10.20 11.67 -8.36
C ILE A 76 -10.36 10.27 -8.92
N LYS A 77 -11.47 9.98 -9.62
CA LYS A 77 -11.70 8.65 -10.20
C LYS A 77 -10.62 8.27 -11.22
N LYS A 78 -10.28 9.21 -12.11
CA LYS A 78 -9.26 8.99 -13.15
C LYS A 78 -7.86 8.84 -12.52
N CYS A 79 -7.53 9.67 -11.54
CA CYS A 79 -6.27 9.56 -10.81
C CYS A 79 -6.19 8.25 -10.02
N GLY A 80 -7.25 7.87 -9.30
CA GLY A 80 -7.31 6.63 -8.54
C GLY A 80 -7.12 5.38 -9.41
N LEU A 81 -7.85 5.29 -10.54
CA LEU A 81 -7.68 4.18 -11.48
C LEU A 81 -6.25 4.09 -12.04
N LYS A 82 -5.66 5.23 -12.43
CA LYS A 82 -4.26 5.27 -12.89
C LYS A 82 -3.29 4.80 -11.81
N SER A 83 -3.48 5.22 -10.57
CA SER A 83 -2.65 4.80 -9.44
C SER A 83 -2.76 3.30 -9.16
N ILE A 84 -3.96 2.73 -9.24
CA ILE A 84 -4.19 1.29 -9.06
C ILE A 84 -3.48 0.49 -10.15
N ILE A 85 -3.67 0.86 -11.42
CA ILE A 85 -3.01 0.18 -12.55
C ILE A 85 -1.49 0.26 -12.40
N PHE A 86 -0.97 1.44 -12.04
CA PHE A 86 0.45 1.64 -11.83
C PHE A 86 1.00 0.72 -10.72
N ILE A 87 0.37 0.69 -9.54
CA ILE A 87 0.87 -0.14 -8.44
C ILE A 87 0.74 -1.64 -8.72
N THR A 88 -0.34 -2.07 -9.40
CA THR A 88 -0.50 -3.47 -9.82
C THR A 88 0.61 -3.89 -10.78
N LEU A 89 0.97 -3.05 -11.75
CA LEU A 89 2.08 -3.33 -12.66
C LEU A 89 3.43 -3.41 -11.94
N VAL A 90 3.68 -2.50 -10.99
CA VAL A 90 4.90 -2.52 -10.18
C VAL A 90 5.01 -3.81 -9.38
N TYR A 91 3.96 -4.21 -8.65
CA TYR A 91 3.97 -5.46 -7.89
C TYR A 91 4.10 -6.69 -8.77
N PHE A 92 3.39 -6.73 -9.90
CA PHE A 92 3.53 -7.80 -10.88
C PHE A 92 4.97 -7.93 -11.37
N LEU A 93 5.60 -6.81 -11.71
CA LEU A 93 6.99 -6.78 -12.16
C LEU A 93 7.96 -7.27 -11.08
N PHE A 94 7.76 -6.85 -9.83
CA PHE A 94 8.59 -7.28 -8.69
C PHE A 94 8.45 -8.80 -8.49
N THR A 95 7.23 -9.32 -8.42
CA THR A 95 6.97 -10.74 -8.22
C THR A 95 7.51 -11.61 -9.37
N ILE A 96 7.35 -11.19 -10.62
CA ILE A 96 7.92 -11.92 -11.76
C ILE A 96 9.43 -11.94 -11.69
N THR A 97 10.05 -10.82 -11.34
CA THR A 97 11.51 -10.72 -11.24
C THR A 97 12.04 -11.62 -10.13
N ASP A 98 11.37 -11.62 -8.97
CA ASP A 98 11.71 -12.51 -7.85
C ASP A 98 11.71 -13.98 -8.29
N ILE A 99 10.64 -14.41 -8.97
CA ILE A 99 10.51 -15.78 -9.46
C ILE A 99 11.55 -16.09 -10.56
N LEU A 100 11.74 -15.20 -11.53
CA LEU A 100 12.68 -15.42 -12.63
C LEU A 100 14.13 -15.54 -12.12
N TYR A 101 14.52 -14.67 -11.20
CA TYR A 101 15.90 -14.58 -10.72
C TYR A 101 16.20 -15.64 -9.64
N LEU A 102 15.36 -15.75 -8.61
CA LEU A 102 15.61 -16.64 -7.47
C LEU A 102 14.95 -18.01 -7.61
N GLY A 103 13.91 -18.13 -8.42
CA GLY A 103 13.03 -19.31 -8.43
C GLY A 103 12.01 -19.31 -7.29
N ILE A 104 10.92 -20.06 -7.45
CA ILE A 104 9.80 -20.12 -6.49
C ILE A 104 10.28 -20.56 -5.09
N GLY A 105 11.15 -21.57 -5.03
CA GLY A 105 11.64 -22.13 -3.77
C GLY A 105 12.39 -21.10 -2.92
N ALA A 106 13.41 -20.44 -3.49
CA ALA A 106 14.20 -19.46 -2.77
C ALA A 106 13.40 -18.17 -2.49
N SER A 107 12.52 -17.76 -3.40
CA SER A 107 11.64 -16.58 -3.20
C SER A 107 10.79 -16.70 -1.94
N LEU A 108 10.36 -17.92 -1.57
CA LEU A 108 9.57 -18.16 -0.36
C LEU A 108 10.40 -18.20 0.93
N GLN A 109 11.72 -18.42 0.84
CA GLN A 109 12.62 -18.50 2.00
C GLN A 109 13.11 -17.11 2.42
N PHE A 110 13.30 -16.19 1.47
CA PHE A 110 13.73 -14.83 1.78
C PHE A 110 12.59 -14.00 2.35
N ILE A 111 12.90 -13.24 3.41
CA ILE A 111 11.93 -12.32 4.03
C ILE A 111 11.58 -11.18 3.05
N TRP A 112 12.57 -10.70 2.30
CA TRP A 112 12.43 -9.64 1.30
C TRP A 112 13.19 -10.02 0.01
N PRO A 113 12.58 -10.85 -0.87
CA PRO A 113 13.27 -11.39 -2.05
C PRO A 113 13.88 -10.32 -2.95
N ILE A 114 13.15 -9.23 -3.20
CA ILE A 114 13.63 -8.13 -4.04
C ILE A 114 14.88 -7.43 -3.46
N VAL A 115 15.02 -7.36 -2.14
CA VAL A 115 16.22 -6.80 -1.48
C VAL A 115 17.40 -7.72 -1.74
N THR A 116 17.20 -9.04 -1.66
CA THR A 116 18.25 -10.02 -1.95
C THR A 116 18.75 -9.89 -3.39
N ILE A 117 17.84 -9.67 -4.36
CA ILE A 117 18.23 -9.45 -5.76
C ILE A 117 19.12 -8.21 -5.92
N THR A 118 18.85 -7.15 -5.16
CA THR A 118 19.67 -5.93 -5.22
C THR A 118 21.11 -6.12 -4.73
N GLU A 119 21.41 -7.20 -4.00
CA GLU A 119 22.79 -7.54 -3.61
C GLU A 119 23.63 -8.02 -4.78
N ALA A 120 23.00 -8.66 -5.76
CA ALA A 120 23.69 -9.20 -6.92
C ALA A 120 23.99 -8.14 -8.01
N ILE A 121 23.39 -6.95 -7.90
CA ILE A 121 23.62 -5.85 -8.85
C ILE A 121 24.97 -5.20 -8.53
N MET A 122 25.97 -5.48 -9.36
CA MET A 122 27.29 -4.87 -9.27
C MET A 122 27.37 -3.62 -10.14
N ILE A 123 27.66 -2.46 -9.52
CA ILE A 123 27.93 -1.20 -10.23
C ILE A 123 29.37 -0.80 -9.90
N PRO A 124 30.21 -0.47 -10.89
CA PRO A 124 31.66 -0.24 -10.68
C PRO A 124 32.02 0.81 -9.61
N VAL A 125 31.11 1.73 -9.29
CA VAL A 125 31.31 2.82 -8.33
C VAL A 125 30.67 2.55 -6.96
N ILE A 126 29.80 1.54 -6.84
CA ILE A 126 28.98 1.30 -5.65
C ILE A 126 29.32 -0.07 -5.05
N ASN A 127 29.82 -0.07 -3.81
CA ASN A 127 30.21 -1.30 -3.09
C ASN A 127 29.05 -2.29 -2.91
N SER A 128 27.83 -1.80 -2.70
CA SER A 128 26.63 -2.65 -2.71
C SER A 128 25.39 -1.82 -3.00
N PHE A 129 24.71 -2.16 -4.09
CA PHE A 129 23.48 -1.49 -4.50
C PHE A 129 22.33 -1.70 -3.51
N ARG A 130 22.38 -2.77 -2.71
CA ARG A 130 21.44 -3.04 -1.61
C ARG A 130 21.28 -1.86 -0.65
N TYR A 131 22.36 -1.19 -0.27
CA TYR A 131 22.26 -0.08 0.70
C TYR A 131 21.51 1.12 0.12
N ILE A 132 21.72 1.41 -1.17
CA ILE A 132 21.00 2.47 -1.89
C ILE A 132 19.51 2.10 -1.98
N PHE A 133 19.21 0.85 -2.38
CA PHE A 133 17.83 0.35 -2.41
C PHE A 133 17.16 0.51 -1.05
N MET A 134 17.78 0.02 0.02
CA MET A 134 17.21 0.06 1.37
C MET A 134 17.00 1.49 1.86
N SER A 135 17.92 2.40 1.55
CA SER A 135 17.77 3.83 1.87
C SER A 135 16.55 4.44 1.17
N LEU A 136 16.43 4.26 -0.15
CA LEU A 136 15.30 4.80 -0.90
C LEU A 136 13.97 4.11 -0.52
N TRP A 137 14.02 2.81 -0.22
CA TRP A 137 12.86 2.05 0.24
C TRP A 137 12.39 2.54 1.62
N SER A 138 13.32 2.92 2.50
CA SER A 138 12.98 3.52 3.80
C SER A 138 12.17 4.81 3.67
N LEU A 139 12.43 5.64 2.64
CA LEU A 139 11.63 6.83 2.34
C LEU A 139 10.19 6.45 1.93
N THR A 140 10.04 5.37 1.17
CA THR A 140 8.73 4.82 0.79
C THR A 140 7.96 4.29 2.00
N MET A 141 8.64 3.67 2.96
CA MET A 141 8.04 3.28 4.25
C MET A 141 7.67 4.51 5.09
N PHE A 142 8.54 5.51 5.13
CA PHE A 142 8.31 6.75 5.87
C PHE A 142 7.06 7.48 5.39
N LYS A 143 6.86 7.66 4.08
CA LYS A 143 5.63 8.31 3.57
C LYS A 143 4.35 7.55 3.97
N THR A 144 4.41 6.22 3.98
CA THR A 144 3.29 5.36 4.36
C THR A 144 2.91 5.59 5.82
N ILE A 145 3.92 5.62 6.71
CA ILE A 145 3.73 5.93 8.14
C ILE A 145 3.16 7.35 8.29
N CYS A 146 3.70 8.34 7.59
CA CYS A 146 3.21 9.73 7.66
C CYS A 146 1.74 9.84 7.21
N ASN A 147 1.35 9.16 6.13
CA ASN A 147 -0.02 9.19 5.62
C ASN A 147 -1.00 8.53 6.60
N GLY A 148 -0.68 7.31 7.06
CA GLY A 148 -1.50 6.59 8.03
C GLY A 148 -1.64 7.38 9.33
N TYR A 149 -0.54 7.94 9.84
CA TYR A 149 -0.57 8.75 11.06
C TYR A 149 -1.39 10.04 10.90
N PHE A 150 -1.24 10.73 9.76
CA PHE A 150 -2.01 11.94 9.49
C PHE A 150 -3.52 11.67 9.51
N ILE A 151 -3.95 10.59 8.85
CA ILE A 151 -5.36 10.17 8.82
C ILE A 151 -5.82 9.75 10.21
N ALA A 152 -5.07 8.90 10.91
CA ALA A 152 -5.43 8.42 12.24
C ALA A 152 -5.64 9.58 13.24
N VAL A 153 -4.73 10.55 13.29
CA VAL A 153 -4.88 11.73 14.16
C VAL A 153 -6.05 12.60 13.72
N HIS A 154 -6.28 12.74 12.41
CA HIS A 154 -7.41 13.50 11.91
C HIS A 154 -8.75 12.86 12.32
N GLU A 155 -8.94 11.57 12.05
CA GLU A 155 -10.16 10.84 12.41
C GLU A 155 -10.38 10.85 13.92
N LEU A 156 -9.33 10.60 14.70
CA LEU A 156 -9.42 10.63 16.16
C LEU A 156 -9.87 12.01 16.66
N SER A 157 -9.34 13.10 16.08
CA SER A 157 -9.78 14.47 16.42
C SER A 157 -11.23 14.78 16.04
N GLN A 158 -11.75 14.16 14.98
CA GLN A 158 -13.15 14.32 14.58
C GLN A 158 -14.10 13.54 15.49
N LEU A 159 -13.66 12.39 16.01
CA LEU A 159 -14.40 11.58 16.99
C LEU A 159 -14.40 12.24 18.37
N THR A 160 -13.26 12.79 18.80
CA THR A 160 -13.10 13.42 20.12
C THR A 160 -13.19 14.95 20.01
N LYS A 161 -14.34 15.46 19.54
CA LYS A 161 -14.60 16.90 19.33
C LYS A 161 -14.29 17.83 20.52
N LYS A 162 -14.12 17.28 21.73
CA LYS A 162 -13.81 17.99 22.97
C LYS A 162 -12.31 18.14 23.26
N ILE A 163 -11.45 17.36 22.60
CA ILE A 163 -10.01 17.32 22.87
C ILE A 163 -9.28 18.07 21.77
N ASP A 164 -8.35 18.96 22.13
CA ASP A 164 -7.50 19.64 21.17
C ASP A 164 -6.67 18.61 20.37
N LYS A 165 -6.66 18.76 19.05
CA LYS A 165 -5.85 17.98 18.12
C LYS A 165 -4.37 17.91 18.53
N ARG A 166 -3.82 18.96 19.16
CA ARG A 166 -2.43 18.97 19.66
C ARG A 166 -2.21 17.95 20.76
N VAL A 167 -3.18 17.80 21.67
CA VAL A 167 -3.13 16.82 22.75
C VAL A 167 -3.22 15.40 22.18
N ILE A 168 -4.12 15.19 21.22
CA ILE A 168 -4.24 13.91 20.51
C ILE A 168 -2.93 13.53 19.81
N LEU A 169 -2.30 14.50 19.14
CA LEU A 169 -1.00 14.30 18.49
C LEU A 169 0.06 13.88 19.52
N LEU A 170 0.16 14.61 20.63
CA LEU A 170 1.17 14.34 21.67
C LEU A 170 0.95 12.98 22.35
N LEU A 171 -0.30 12.54 22.53
CA LEU A 171 -0.64 11.25 23.15
C LEU A 171 -0.48 10.05 22.20
N THR A 172 -0.70 10.25 20.90
CA THR A 172 -0.62 9.15 19.91
C THR A 172 0.81 8.77 19.54
N ILE A 173 1.78 9.69 19.63
CA ILE A 173 3.21 9.39 19.39
C ILE A 173 3.74 8.31 20.35
N PRO A 174 3.68 8.46 21.69
CA PRO A 174 4.18 7.44 22.60
C PRO A 174 3.41 6.13 22.46
N LEU A 175 2.10 6.19 22.17
CA LEU A 175 1.30 5.00 21.90
C LEU A 175 1.82 4.21 20.69
N MET A 176 2.13 4.90 19.57
CA MET A 176 2.73 4.26 18.39
C MET A 176 4.07 3.60 18.72
N ILE A 177 4.90 4.25 19.54
CA ILE A 177 6.19 3.71 19.96
C ILE A 177 6.00 2.44 20.80
N ILE A 178 5.11 2.47 21.79
CA ILE A 178 4.80 1.31 22.65
C ILE A 178 4.28 0.14 21.82
N ILE A 179 3.35 0.42 20.89
CA ILE A 179 2.81 -0.60 19.99
C ILE A 179 3.93 -1.19 19.11
N SER A 180 4.84 -0.34 18.61
CA SER A 180 5.98 -0.79 17.79
C SER A 180 6.90 -1.74 18.56
N PHE A 181 7.17 -1.48 19.84
CA PHE A 181 7.95 -2.40 20.68
C PHE A 181 7.27 -3.75 20.93
N SER A 182 5.93 -3.79 20.95
CA SER A 182 5.16 -5.03 21.13
C SER A 182 5.37 -6.04 20.00
N TYR A 183 5.71 -5.58 18.79
CA TYR A 183 6.00 -6.46 17.66
C TYR A 183 7.25 -7.33 17.88
N GLY A 184 8.25 -6.83 18.61
CA GLY A 184 9.46 -7.58 18.96
C GLY A 184 10.19 -8.16 17.74
N ASN A 185 10.36 -9.48 17.71
CA ASN A 185 11.07 -10.19 16.63
C ASN A 185 10.21 -10.35 15.36
N ILE A 186 10.87 -10.56 14.22
CA ILE A 186 10.23 -10.76 12.90
C ILE A 186 9.20 -11.90 12.92
N THR A 187 9.49 -13.02 13.60
CA THR A 187 8.58 -14.16 13.72
C THR A 187 7.29 -13.77 14.47
N ASN A 188 7.42 -13.03 15.56
CA ASN A 188 6.28 -12.55 16.33
C ASN A 188 5.47 -11.52 15.51
N SER A 189 6.17 -10.64 14.79
CA SER A 189 5.55 -9.67 13.90
C SER A 189 4.70 -10.33 12.81
N LYS A 190 5.22 -11.37 12.14
CA LYS A 190 4.47 -12.15 11.15
C LYS A 190 3.24 -12.82 11.77
N LYS A 191 3.37 -13.37 12.97
CA LYS A 191 2.25 -14.01 13.70
C LYS A 191 1.15 -13.02 14.06
N ILE A 192 1.52 -11.84 14.55
CA ILE A 192 0.58 -10.75 14.89
C ILE A 192 -0.12 -10.26 13.62
N LEU A 193 0.65 -9.97 12.56
CA LEU A 193 0.11 -9.51 11.28
C LEU A 193 -0.86 -10.54 10.68
N GLY A 194 -0.51 -11.83 10.69
CA GLY A 194 -1.39 -12.90 10.19
C GLY A 194 -2.75 -12.99 10.91
N LYS A 195 -2.84 -12.52 12.16
CA LYS A 195 -4.12 -12.42 12.90
C LYS A 195 -4.88 -11.13 12.62
N ILE A 196 -4.18 -10.00 12.55
CA ILE A 196 -4.80 -8.67 12.35
C ILE A 196 -5.28 -8.49 10.91
N MET A 197 -4.54 -9.02 9.95
CA MET A 197 -4.72 -8.77 8.53
C MET A 197 -6.08 -9.22 7.98
N PRO A 198 -6.61 -10.42 8.30
CA PRO A 198 -7.97 -10.79 7.89
C PRO A 198 -9.04 -9.84 8.45
N ILE A 199 -8.90 -9.42 9.71
CA ILE A 199 -9.83 -8.51 10.39
C ILE A 199 -9.83 -7.15 9.69
N TYR A 200 -8.64 -6.65 9.38
CA TYR A 200 -8.45 -5.39 8.69
C TYR A 200 -9.03 -5.40 7.27
N ILE A 201 -8.83 -6.48 6.51
CA ILE A 201 -9.42 -6.64 5.17
C ILE A 201 -10.95 -6.64 5.24
N ILE A 202 -11.54 -7.37 6.20
CA ILE A 202 -13.00 -7.39 6.40
C ILE A 202 -13.51 -5.99 6.73
N TYR A 203 -12.85 -5.29 7.65
CA TYR A 203 -13.17 -3.91 8.01
C TYR A 203 -13.16 -3.00 6.77
N ASN A 204 -12.13 -3.07 5.93
CA ASN A 204 -12.02 -2.26 4.72
C ASN A 204 -13.12 -2.53 3.70
N ILE A 205 -13.51 -3.79 3.53
CA ILE A 205 -14.62 -4.17 2.64
C ILE A 205 -15.93 -3.57 3.16
N ILE A 206 -16.20 -3.69 4.46
CA ILE A 206 -17.39 -3.12 5.09
C ILE A 206 -17.41 -1.60 4.97
N PHE A 207 -16.28 -0.95 5.28
CA PHE A 207 -16.13 0.50 5.22
C PHE A 207 -16.37 1.04 3.80
N SER A 208 -15.69 0.46 2.80
CA SER A 208 -15.81 0.88 1.40
C SER A 208 -17.21 0.63 0.85
N THR A 209 -17.84 -0.50 1.20
CA THR A 209 -19.20 -0.82 0.78
C THR A 209 -20.22 0.12 1.42
N SER A 210 -20.03 0.46 2.70
CA SER A 210 -20.89 1.41 3.41
C SER A 210 -20.88 2.78 2.72
N ILE A 211 -19.70 3.31 2.40
CA ILE A 211 -19.56 4.59 1.67
C ILE A 211 -20.23 4.50 0.29
N ALA A 212 -20.02 3.41 -0.44
CA ALA A 212 -20.64 3.21 -1.75
C ALA A 212 -22.18 3.20 -1.68
N LEU A 213 -22.75 2.54 -0.66
CA LEU A 213 -24.20 2.51 -0.42
C LEU A 213 -24.76 3.89 -0.05
N PHE A 214 -24.06 4.65 0.80
CA PHE A 214 -24.46 6.02 1.14
C PHE A 214 -24.44 6.93 -0.09
N ALA A 215 -23.37 6.89 -0.88
CA ALA A 215 -23.24 7.67 -2.11
C ALA A 215 -24.32 7.30 -3.14
N TRP A 216 -24.65 6.00 -3.29
CA TRP A 216 -25.72 5.54 -4.17
C TRP A 216 -27.10 6.04 -3.72
N ARG A 217 -27.39 6.00 -2.41
CA ARG A 217 -28.64 6.50 -1.84
C ARG A 217 -28.82 8.00 -2.04
N GLU A 218 -27.77 8.80 -1.82
CA GLU A 218 -27.83 10.25 -2.06
C GLU A 218 -28.06 10.59 -3.54
N LYS A 219 -27.38 9.89 -4.44
CA LYS A 219 -27.60 10.05 -5.88
C LYS A 219 -29.03 9.71 -6.28
N SER A 220 -29.56 8.57 -5.81
CA SER A 220 -30.96 8.16 -6.08
C SER A 220 -31.99 9.18 -5.56
N LYS A 221 -31.77 9.78 -4.39
CA LYS A 221 -32.63 10.86 -3.86
C LYS A 221 -32.57 12.11 -4.73
N LYS A 222 -31.38 12.47 -5.24
CA LYS A 222 -31.19 13.64 -6.11
C LYS A 222 -31.87 13.43 -7.47
N ASP A 223 -31.73 12.23 -8.05
CA ASP A 223 -32.36 11.86 -9.32
C ASP A 223 -33.90 11.85 -9.20
N LYS A 224 -34.45 11.33 -8.09
CA LYS A 224 -35.91 11.38 -7.81
C LYS A 224 -36.44 12.81 -7.66
N LYS A 225 -35.71 13.71 -7.03
CA LYS A 225 -36.10 15.13 -6.91
C LYS A 225 -36.10 15.87 -8.26
N LEU A 226 -35.15 15.56 -9.14
CA LEU A 226 -35.08 16.13 -10.49
C LEU A 226 -36.23 15.65 -11.38
N LEU A 227 -36.67 14.40 -11.22
CA LEU A 227 -37.83 13.85 -11.93
C LEU A 227 -39.16 14.48 -11.46
N GLN A 228 -39.29 14.81 -10.17
CA GLN A 228 -40.48 15.46 -9.61
C GLN A 228 -40.54 16.98 -9.86
N SER A 229 -39.42 17.66 -10.16
CA SER A 229 -39.45 19.09 -10.51
C SER A 229 -39.74 19.36 -11.99
N ASN A 230 -39.65 18.32 -12.83
CA ASN A 230 -39.86 18.38 -14.28
C ASN A 230 -41.22 17.77 -14.71
N SER A 231 -42.05 17.39 -13.74
CA SER A 231 -43.44 16.91 -13.91
C SER A 231 -44.41 17.92 -13.33
#